data_AF-A0A9P7EVD7-F1
#
_entry.id   AF-A0A9P7EVD7-F1
#
_cell.length_a   1.000
_cell.length_b   1.000
_cell.length_c   1.000
_cell.angle_alpha   90.00
_cell.angle_beta   90.00
_cell.angle_gamma   90.00
#
_symmetry.space_group_name_H-M   'P 1'
#
loop_
_entity.id
_entity.type
_entity.pdbx_description
1 polymer ?
#
loop_
_entity_poly.entity_id
_entity_poly.type
_entity_poly.pdbx_seq_one_letter_code
_entity_poly.pdbx_strand_id
1 'polypeptide(L)'
;MREVLSVLQNSTIAHESNKDNRSSFWGKYKQVAKDYDDQFLVRYHSDMSDILLISGLLSAASMSFIVAIESNLSPDTSDTTNALLVQLVQIGLGNLTAAGSIHADPASTWSPTVLGLRIQMVSYASLSMSLLAAFGVILGKQW
;
A
#
# COMPACT_ATOMS: atom_id res chain seq x y z
N MET A 1 74.51 -17.38 -27.19
CA MET A 1 74.09 -17.62 -25.78
C MET A 1 73.59 -16.35 -25.08
N ARG A 2 74.23 -15.18 -25.26
CA ARG A 2 73.76 -13.91 -24.65
C ARG A 2 72.39 -13.43 -25.13
N GLU A 3 72.04 -13.62 -26.41
CA GLU A 3 70.73 -13.19 -26.93
C GLU A 3 69.54 -13.97 -26.36
N VAL A 4 69.71 -15.26 -26.04
CA VAL A 4 68.61 -16.07 -25.50
C VAL A 4 68.26 -15.60 -24.08
N LEU A 5 69.28 -15.17 -23.32
CA LEU A 5 69.08 -14.63 -21.97
C LEU A 5 68.37 -13.27 -22.00
N SER A 6 68.68 -12.39 -22.96
CA SER A 6 67.98 -11.09 -23.06
C SER A 6 66.52 -11.25 -23.47
N VAL A 7 66.21 -12.21 -24.36
CA VAL A 7 64.83 -12.51 -24.77
C VAL A 7 64.01 -13.09 -23.60
N LEU A 8 64.59 -13.99 -22.80
CA LEU A 8 63.94 -14.53 -21.62
C LEU A 8 63.68 -13.46 -20.56
N GLN A 9 64.67 -12.61 -20.27
CA GLN A 9 64.51 -11.54 -19.28
C GLN A 9 63.45 -10.53 -19.71
N ASN A 10 63.42 -10.13 -20.99
CA ASN A 10 62.40 -9.23 -21.52
C ASN A 10 60.99 -9.86 -21.48
N SER A 11 60.88 -11.17 -21.72
CA SER A 11 59.61 -11.89 -21.66
C SER A 11 59.07 -12.03 -20.23
N THR A 12 59.96 -12.24 -19.26
CA THR A 12 59.58 -12.29 -17.83
C THR A 12 59.09 -10.92 -17.33
N ILE A 13 59.78 -9.84 -17.70
CA ILE A 13 59.39 -8.46 -17.35
C ILE A 13 58.04 -8.11 -18.01
N ALA A 14 57.83 -8.50 -19.27
CA ALA A 14 56.55 -8.31 -19.95
C ALA A 14 55.42 -9.11 -19.29
N HIS A 15 55.70 -10.31 -18.78
CA HIS A 15 54.71 -11.14 -18.08
C HIS A 15 54.29 -10.56 -16.73
N GLU A 16 55.23 -10.10 -15.89
CA GLU A 16 54.91 -9.41 -14.62
C GLU A 16 54.13 -8.12 -14.86
N SER A 17 54.59 -7.27 -15.79
CA SER A 17 53.90 -6.02 -16.12
C SER A 17 52.46 -6.26 -16.61
N ASN A 18 52.23 -7.28 -17.43
CA ASN A 18 50.90 -7.62 -17.91
C ASN A 18 49.99 -8.15 -16.80
N LYS A 19 50.54 -8.94 -15.87
CA LYS A 19 49.80 -9.52 -14.73
C LYS A 19 49.35 -8.44 -13.76
N ASP A 20 50.19 -7.45 -13.48
CA ASP A 20 49.85 -6.28 -12.66
C ASP A 20 48.82 -5.37 -13.34
N ASN A 21 48.94 -5.20 -14.66
CA ASN A 21 47.97 -4.41 -15.41
C ASN A 21 46.59 -5.10 -15.48
N ARG A 22 46.56 -6.42 -15.63
CA ARG A 22 45.34 -7.24 -15.54
C ARG A 22 44.74 -7.21 -14.14
N SER A 23 45.53 -7.37 -13.09
CA SER A 23 45.01 -7.36 -11.71
C SER A 23 44.42 -6.00 -11.34
N SER A 24 45.07 -4.91 -11.76
CA SER A 24 44.57 -3.53 -11.64
C SER A 24 43.28 -3.32 -12.43
N PHE A 25 43.20 -3.82 -13.67
CA PHE A 25 41.99 -3.76 -14.49
C PHE A 25 40.82 -4.50 -13.85
N TRP A 26 41.02 -5.74 -13.40
CA TRP A 26 39.99 -6.53 -12.71
C TRP A 26 39.61 -5.93 -11.36
N GLY A 27 40.55 -5.31 -10.65
CA GLY A 27 40.30 -4.57 -9.41
C GLY A 27 39.39 -3.37 -9.63
N LYS A 28 39.72 -2.52 -10.63
CA LYS A 28 38.87 -1.38 -11.01
C LYS A 28 37.51 -1.83 -11.55
N TYR A 29 37.47 -2.86 -12.39
CA TYR A 29 36.21 -3.41 -12.91
C TYR A 29 35.33 -3.93 -11.76
N LYS A 30 35.90 -4.69 -10.82
CA LYS A 30 35.17 -5.20 -9.66
C LYS A 30 34.69 -4.06 -8.75
N GLN A 31 35.46 -2.98 -8.61
CA GLN A 31 35.03 -1.81 -7.85
C GLN A 31 33.86 -1.08 -8.52
N VAL A 32 33.94 -0.83 -9.83
CA VAL A 32 32.85 -0.19 -10.60
C VAL A 32 31.61 -1.07 -10.61
N ALA A 33 31.76 -2.38 -10.83
CA ALA A 33 30.65 -3.32 -10.80
C ALA A 33 29.98 -3.36 -9.43
N LYS A 34 30.78 -3.37 -8.34
CA LYS A 34 30.25 -3.35 -6.97
C LYS A 34 29.50 -2.05 -6.66
N ASP A 35 30.03 -0.90 -7.06
CA ASP A 35 29.39 0.41 -6.82
C ASP A 35 28.07 0.53 -7.60
N TYR A 36 28.04 0.03 -8.83
CA TYR A 36 26.82 0.01 -9.65
C TYR A 36 25.76 -0.94 -9.09
N ASP A 37 26.16 -2.14 -8.67
CA ASP A 37 25.26 -3.13 -8.09
C ASP A 37 24.68 -2.66 -6.75
N ASP A 38 25.49 -2.03 -5.91
CA ASP A 38 25.04 -1.49 -4.61
C ASP A 38 24.07 -0.30 -4.80
N GLN A 39 24.37 0.62 -5.73
CA GLN A 39 23.42 1.69 -6.08
C GLN A 39 22.10 1.13 -6.66
N PHE A 40 22.18 0.10 -7.50
CA PHE A 40 21.00 -0.51 -8.11
C PHE A 40 20.14 -1.21 -7.06
N LEU A 41 20.76 -1.94 -6.13
CA LEU A 41 20.07 -2.61 -5.03
C LEU A 41 19.42 -1.60 -4.07
N VAL A 42 20.11 -0.53 -3.70
CA VAL A 42 19.57 0.52 -2.83
C VAL A 42 18.36 1.20 -3.47
N ARG A 43 18.45 1.52 -4.77
CA ARG A 43 17.34 2.13 -5.51
C ARG A 43 16.15 1.18 -5.65
N TYR A 44 16.40 -0.06 -6.04
CA TYR A 44 15.34 -1.07 -6.20
C TYR A 44 14.62 -1.38 -4.88
N HIS A 45 15.36 -1.41 -3.77
CA HIS A 45 14.77 -1.62 -2.46
C HIS A 45 13.92 -0.43 -2.00
N SER A 46 14.33 0.81 -2.33
CA SER A 46 13.51 2.01 -2.14
C SER A 46 12.21 1.90 -2.92
N ASP A 47 12.30 1.71 -4.24
CA ASP A 47 11.14 1.64 -5.15
C ASP A 47 10.15 0.52 -4.76
N MET A 48 10.65 -0.65 -4.33
CA MET A 48 9.80 -1.74 -3.84
C MET A 48 9.06 -1.36 -2.56
N SER A 49 9.75 -0.76 -1.58
CA SER A 49 9.13 -0.36 -0.31
C SER A 49 8.06 0.72 -0.51
N ASP A 50 8.32 1.58 -1.47
CA ASP A 50 7.49 2.69 -1.91
C ASP A 50 6.16 2.19 -2.53
N ILE A 51 6.22 1.22 -3.46
CA ILE A 51 5.01 0.59 -4.04
C ILE A 51 4.25 -0.24 -3.00
N LEU A 52 4.96 -0.92 -2.09
CA LEU A 52 4.35 -1.68 -1.00
C LEU A 52 3.54 -0.79 -0.05
N LEU A 53 4.06 0.41 0.27
CA LEU A 53 3.39 1.39 1.12
C LEU A 53 2.06 1.82 0.50
N ILE A 54 2.07 2.15 -0.79
CA ILE A 54 0.86 2.54 -1.52
C ILE A 54 -0.14 1.40 -1.62
N SER A 55 0.33 0.19 -1.93
CA SER A 55 -0.52 -1.01 -1.95
C SER A 55 -1.17 -1.27 -0.59
N GLY A 56 -0.40 -1.13 0.51
CA GLY A 56 -0.89 -1.26 1.88
C GLY A 56 -1.94 -0.22 2.23
N LEU A 57 -1.70 1.05 1.91
CA LEU A 57 -2.67 2.13 2.14
C LEU A 57 -3.94 1.94 1.31
N LEU A 58 -3.82 1.56 0.04
CA LEU A 58 -4.96 1.30 -0.83
C LEU A 58 -5.79 0.11 -0.34
N SER A 59 -5.14 -0.95 0.14
CA SER A 59 -5.79 -2.10 0.75
C SER A 59 -6.54 -1.71 2.02
N ALA A 60 -5.91 -0.92 2.91
CA ALA A 60 -6.55 -0.41 4.12
C ALA A 60 -7.77 0.48 3.81
N ALA A 61 -7.65 1.37 2.82
CA ALA A 61 -8.77 2.18 2.35
C ALA A 61 -9.90 1.32 1.79
N SER A 62 -9.57 0.28 1.01
CA SER A 62 -10.54 -0.67 0.44
C SER A 62 -11.25 -1.49 1.53
N MET A 63 -10.52 -1.94 2.56
CA MET A 63 -11.10 -2.65 3.70
C MET A 63 -11.99 -1.73 4.54
N SER A 64 -11.54 -0.50 4.80
CA SER A 64 -12.34 0.51 5.51
C SER A 64 -13.61 0.86 4.74
N PHE A 65 -13.56 0.91 3.42
CA PHE A 65 -14.74 1.04 2.57
C PHE A 65 -15.70 -0.12 2.74
N ILE A 66 -15.21 -1.36 2.64
CA ILE A 66 -16.05 -2.56 2.80
C ILE A 66 -16.75 -2.54 4.17
N VAL A 67 -16.01 -2.22 5.24
CA VAL A 67 -16.57 -2.09 6.60
C VAL A 67 -17.59 -0.95 6.69
N ALA A 68 -17.34 0.19 6.04
CA ALA A 68 -18.28 1.32 6.03
C ALA A 68 -19.56 1.03 5.24
N ILE A 69 -19.47 0.26 4.15
CA ILE A 69 -20.65 -0.24 3.42
C ILE A 69 -21.43 -1.21 4.30
N GLU A 70 -20.76 -2.18 4.92
CA GLU A 70 -21.36 -3.15 5.85
C GLU A 70 -22.10 -2.46 7.00
N SER A 71 -21.45 -1.49 7.66
CA SER A 71 -22.06 -0.75 8.76
C SER A 71 -23.24 0.12 8.34
N ASN A 72 -23.28 0.56 7.07
CA ASN A 72 -24.43 1.25 6.51
C ASN A 72 -25.49 0.27 5.98
N LEU A 73 -25.16 -0.96 5.61
CA LEU A 73 -26.17 -1.93 5.20
C LEU A 73 -26.90 -2.59 6.39
N SER A 74 -26.35 -2.49 7.60
CA SER A 74 -26.94 -3.10 8.80
C SER A 74 -27.80 -2.09 9.58
N PRO A 75 -29.13 -2.29 9.66
CA PRO A 75 -30.02 -1.39 10.40
C PRO A 75 -29.64 -1.34 11.88
N ASP A 76 -29.67 -0.13 12.46
CA ASP A 76 -29.34 0.13 13.85
C ASP A 76 -30.26 -0.69 14.78
N THR A 77 -29.72 -1.75 15.38
CA THR A 77 -30.47 -2.68 16.25
C THR A 77 -31.09 -2.01 17.47
N SER A 78 -30.62 -0.80 17.80
CA SER A 78 -31.16 0.05 18.86
C SER A 78 -32.55 0.58 18.54
N ASP A 79 -32.81 0.94 17.28
CA ASP A 79 -34.10 1.48 16.84
C ASP A 79 -35.17 0.39 16.78
N THR A 80 -34.80 -0.81 16.33
CA THR A 80 -35.69 -1.98 16.38
C THR A 80 -36.03 -2.38 17.81
N THR A 81 -35.06 -2.29 18.72
CA THR A 81 -35.29 -2.66 20.13
C THR A 81 -36.16 -1.63 20.85
N ASN A 82 -35.98 -0.33 20.58
CA ASN A 82 -36.85 0.71 21.11
C ASN A 82 -38.29 0.59 20.59
N ALA A 83 -38.47 0.33 19.29
CA ALA A 83 -39.79 0.12 18.71
C ALA A 83 -40.51 -1.09 19.35
N LEU A 84 -39.79 -2.19 19.57
CA LEU A 84 -40.34 -3.37 20.24
C LEU A 84 -40.63 -3.14 21.73
N LEU A 85 -39.79 -2.37 22.43
CA LEU A 85 -40.02 -2.01 23.83
C LEU A 85 -41.26 -1.11 24.00
N VAL A 86 -41.43 -0.12 23.13
CA VAL A 86 -42.62 0.74 23.11
C VAL A 86 -43.87 -0.11 22.84
N GLN A 87 -43.79 -1.06 21.90
CA GLN A 87 -44.89 -1.98 21.62
C GLN A 87 -45.24 -2.87 22.83
N LEU A 88 -44.24 -3.40 23.53
CA LEU A 88 -44.43 -4.24 24.71
C LEU A 88 -45.06 -3.47 25.88
N VAL A 89 -44.64 -2.22 26.11
CA VAL A 89 -45.23 -1.33 27.14
C VAL A 89 -46.69 -1.01 26.81
N GLN A 90 -47.00 -0.73 25.54
CA GLN A 90 -48.36 -0.42 25.08
C GLN A 90 -49.33 -1.60 25.29
N ILE A 91 -48.85 -2.83 25.04
CA ILE A 91 -49.60 -4.07 25.26
C ILE A 91 -49.76 -4.35 26.76
N GLY A 92 -48.72 -4.15 27.56
CA GLY A 92 -48.73 -4.34 29.01
C GLY A 92 -49.68 -3.37 29.76
N LEU A 93 -49.91 -2.17 29.21
CA LEU A 93 -50.88 -1.19 29.74
C LEU A 93 -52.35 -1.47 29.34
N GLY A 94 -52.64 -2.60 28.67
CA GLY A 94 -54.01 -3.07 28.42
C GLY A 94 -54.70 -2.50 27.18
N ASN A 95 -53.96 -1.78 26.30
CA ASN A 95 -54.50 -1.28 25.04
C ASN A 95 -54.45 -2.34 23.93
N LEU A 96 -55.26 -3.40 24.05
CA LEU A 96 -55.33 -4.51 23.09
C LEU A 96 -55.80 -4.09 21.69
N THR A 97 -56.50 -2.94 21.57
CA THR A 97 -56.89 -2.34 20.29
C THR A 97 -55.72 -1.71 19.53
N ALA A 98 -54.65 -1.32 20.23
CA ALA A 98 -53.42 -0.83 19.62
C ALA A 98 -52.53 -1.97 19.07
N ALA A 99 -52.66 -3.19 19.61
CA ALA A 99 -51.90 -4.36 19.16
C ALA A 99 -52.24 -4.79 17.71
N GLY A 100 -53.46 -4.51 17.25
CA GLY A 100 -53.91 -4.81 15.88
C GLY A 100 -53.86 -3.63 14.90
N SER A 101 -53.63 -2.40 15.39
CA SER A 101 -53.69 -1.17 14.57
C SER A 101 -52.36 -0.41 14.52
N ILE A 102 -51.41 -0.73 15.39
CA ILE A 102 -50.02 -0.33 15.19
C ILE A 102 -49.43 -1.34 14.21
N HIS A 103 -49.65 -1.10 12.91
CA HIS A 103 -48.65 -1.49 11.93
C HIS A 103 -47.35 -0.92 12.50
N ALA A 104 -46.42 -1.78 12.91
CA ALA A 104 -45.07 -1.34 13.20
C ALA A 104 -44.61 -0.72 11.89
N ASP A 105 -44.73 0.60 11.78
CA ASP A 105 -44.22 1.34 10.65
C ASP A 105 -42.74 0.92 10.61
N PRO A 106 -42.32 0.16 9.58
CA PRO A 106 -41.01 -0.46 9.60
C PRO A 106 -40.02 0.66 9.84
N ALA A 107 -39.36 0.58 11.00
CA ALA A 107 -38.47 1.58 11.58
C ALA A 107 -37.95 2.51 10.48
N SER A 108 -38.47 3.76 10.48
CA SER A 108 -38.14 4.86 9.56
C SER A 108 -37.07 4.45 8.57
N THR A 109 -37.48 3.96 7.39
CA THR A 109 -36.63 3.41 6.32
C THR A 109 -35.18 3.79 6.54
N TRP A 110 -34.44 2.95 7.27
CA TRP A 110 -33.06 3.26 7.63
C TRP A 110 -32.29 3.18 6.31
N SER A 111 -32.24 4.31 5.65
CA SER A 111 -31.62 4.50 4.36
C SER A 111 -30.37 5.28 4.70
N PRO A 112 -29.21 4.60 4.74
CA PRO A 112 -27.94 5.26 4.61
C PRO A 112 -28.08 6.37 3.59
N THR A 113 -27.80 7.60 3.97
CA THR A 113 -27.75 8.67 2.98
C THR A 113 -26.60 8.30 2.05
N VAL A 114 -26.93 7.67 0.92
CA VAL A 114 -25.98 7.14 -0.08
C VAL A 114 -25.01 8.26 -0.49
N LEU A 115 -25.48 9.51 -0.46
CA LEU A 115 -24.68 10.70 -0.66
C LEU A 115 -23.60 10.90 0.43
N GLY A 116 -23.90 10.74 1.72
CA GLY A 116 -22.92 10.88 2.81
C GLY A 116 -21.82 9.83 2.70
N LEU A 117 -22.20 8.57 2.45
CA LEU A 117 -21.24 7.49 2.21
C LEU A 117 -20.33 7.80 1.02
N ARG A 118 -20.92 8.29 -0.09
CA ARG A 118 -20.17 8.67 -1.29
C ARG A 118 -19.23 9.84 -1.03
N ILE A 119 -19.64 10.84 -0.24
CA ILE A 119 -18.81 11.99 0.10
C ILE A 119 -17.61 11.56 0.94
N GLN A 120 -17.82 10.73 1.97
CA GLN A 120 -16.71 10.13 2.73
C GLN A 120 -15.77 9.37 1.79
N MET A 121 -16.32 8.51 0.94
CA MET A 121 -15.53 7.70 -0.01
C MET A 121 -14.71 8.53 -0.98
N VAL A 122 -15.32 9.55 -1.58
CA VAL A 122 -14.66 10.49 -2.50
C VAL A 122 -13.58 11.28 -1.76
N SER A 123 -13.83 11.67 -0.50
CA SER A 123 -12.83 12.40 0.30
C SER A 123 -11.60 11.54 0.61
N TYR A 124 -11.79 10.27 0.98
CA TYR A 124 -10.68 9.34 1.21
C TYR A 124 -9.96 8.99 -0.09
N ALA A 125 -10.70 8.77 -1.18
CA ALA A 125 -10.12 8.53 -2.50
C ALA A 125 -9.28 9.73 -3.00
N SER A 126 -9.77 10.96 -2.81
CA SER A 126 -9.05 12.18 -3.17
C SER A 126 -7.76 12.34 -2.33
N LEU A 127 -7.78 11.93 -1.07
CA LEU A 127 -6.61 11.96 -0.19
C LEU A 127 -5.58 10.89 -0.60
N SER A 128 -6.03 9.69 -0.92
CA SER A 128 -5.19 8.62 -1.48
C SER A 128 -4.54 9.04 -2.80
N MET A 129 -5.31 9.68 -3.70
CA MET A 129 -4.80 10.18 -4.98
C MET A 129 -3.79 11.33 -4.79
N SER A 130 -4.00 12.20 -3.81
CA SER A 130 -3.03 13.25 -3.43
C SER A 130 -1.72 12.64 -2.94
N LEU A 131 -1.78 11.59 -2.10
CA LEU A 131 -0.60 10.84 -1.68
C LEU A 131 0.13 10.17 -2.85
N LEU A 132 -0.63 9.53 -3.75
CA LEU A 132 -0.10 8.89 -4.96
C LEU A 132 0.61 9.90 -5.87
N ALA A 133 0.04 11.10 -6.03
CA ALA A 133 0.64 12.17 -6.82
C ALA A 133 1.93 12.70 -6.16
N ALA A 134 1.92 12.96 -4.85
CA ALA A 134 3.12 13.36 -4.12
C ALA A 134 4.23 12.31 -4.22
N PHE A 135 3.85 11.03 -4.20
CA PHE A 135 4.75 9.92 -4.39
C PHE A 135 5.31 9.81 -5.82
N GLY A 136 4.47 9.98 -6.84
CA GLY A 136 4.93 10.04 -8.22
C GLY A 136 5.96 11.14 -8.44
N VAL A 137 5.83 12.26 -7.72
CA VAL A 137 6.83 13.33 -7.69
C VAL A 137 8.13 12.88 -7.02
N ILE A 138 8.06 12.12 -5.92
CA ILE A 138 9.25 11.60 -5.21
C ILE A 138 9.99 10.55 -6.05
N LEU A 139 9.27 9.63 -6.71
CA LEU A 139 9.83 8.65 -7.66
C LEU A 139 10.48 9.35 -8.85
N GLY A 140 9.80 10.35 -9.43
CA GLY A 140 10.35 11.16 -10.51
C GLY A 140 11.58 11.98 -10.09
N LYS A 141 11.72 12.28 -8.80
CA LYS A 141 12.89 12.99 -8.24
C LYS A 141 14.06 12.07 -7.91
N GLN A 142 13.88 10.74 -7.89
CA GLN A 142 14.99 9.80 -7.74
C GLN A 142 15.62 9.41 -9.09
N TRP A 143 14.94 9.53 -10.22
CA TRP A 143 15.51 9.21 -11.53
C TRP A 143 16.45 10.29 -12.08
#